data_AF-A0A8H7CRH3-F1
#
_entry.id   AF-A0A8H7CRH3-F1
#
_cell.length_a   1.000
_cell.length_b   1.000
_cell.length_c   1.000
_cell.angle_alpha   90.00
_cell.angle_beta   90.00
_cell.angle_gamma   90.00
#
_symmetry.space_group_name_H-M   'P 1'
#
loop_
_entity.id
_entity.type
_entity.pdbx_description
1 polymer ?
#
loop_
_entity_poly.entity_id
_entity_poly.type
_entity_poly.pdbx_seq_one_letter_code
_entity_poly.pdbx_strand_id
1 'polypeptide(L)'
;MVDLGSLNAWARRAHEPIPLSRCSQSAMNLQPLISAQQQYPSLSGVDFHELNSFLRMARLARPLIEFQQKDRRRPPDFLHGGLLELLAASISETNLSLVQTCWAVFKEIIWTHPEVVPTENEVIKYNNAALCRGTSFGHLLPPVRVCQDPSCSKHRACEDIMTLSEPMTHKSTLHTLRNGALPVYTTSLYCRGCHRRYYHNYYVHKKSSLRTYYGGVPQNIQVAQHFFFESPLLELFANGMVFGWLSSSNWARIYNSALAGMRSHIVNNKVAFGSVVQDHIPPPPAGWNLDIRPKDVLNGFLLYSLLLEKAERRGVLVLPHDEATHNDRLIPALAERNKAMEGIGQEAYPHALKIQTAHCDGDTIGHRCCKHMTAKIPLASNRQHFCPDHQHVKLKCAVTDCRTDVADGHRTCNNLDHRALETAYFTRGKSLYKLRSRLKKAGVAVPAQSVPDSEDSYDDDDDEVIIESGRDGPVEVDCDGKPEGGNRKIEKTLENKAETMDAVCFGRRRGYG
;
A
#
# COMPACT_ATOMS: atom_id res chain seq x y z
N MET A 1 34.42 7.01 -0.50
CA MET A 1 33.63 8.24 -0.32
C MET A 1 32.57 8.24 -1.39
N VAL A 2 31.31 7.99 -1.01
CA VAL A 2 30.17 7.99 -1.92
C VAL A 2 29.92 9.44 -2.35
N ASP A 3 29.85 9.67 -3.65
CA ASP A 3 29.51 10.98 -4.20
C ASP A 3 28.04 11.29 -3.88
N LEU A 4 27.85 12.16 -2.87
CA LEU A 4 26.55 12.71 -2.47
C LEU A 4 25.85 13.48 -3.61
N GLY A 5 26.51 13.70 -4.75
CA GLY A 5 25.96 14.32 -5.95
C GLY A 5 24.90 13.48 -6.68
N SER A 6 25.01 12.14 -6.71
CA SER A 6 24.06 11.31 -7.48
C SER A 6 22.73 11.05 -6.76
N LEU A 7 22.76 10.87 -5.43
CA LEU A 7 21.56 10.82 -4.58
C LEU A 7 20.79 12.15 -4.64
N ASN A 8 21.52 13.27 -4.72
CA ASN A 8 20.93 14.58 -4.90
C ASN A 8 20.33 14.81 -6.31
N ALA A 9 20.73 14.05 -7.34
CA ALA A 9 20.15 14.16 -8.67
C ALA A 9 18.80 13.42 -8.77
N TRP A 10 18.65 12.31 -8.04
CA TRP A 10 17.37 11.60 -7.88
C TRP A 10 16.36 12.44 -7.07
N ALA A 11 16.80 13.02 -5.95
CA ALA A 11 15.97 13.95 -5.17
C ALA A 11 15.63 15.25 -5.94
N ARG A 12 16.50 15.74 -6.84
CA ARG A 12 16.25 16.97 -7.62
C ARG A 12 15.41 16.77 -8.88
N ARG A 13 15.33 15.57 -9.46
CA ARG A 13 14.50 15.30 -10.66
C ARG A 13 13.07 14.85 -10.33
N ALA A 14 12.85 14.25 -9.17
CA ALA A 14 11.50 14.02 -8.62
C ALA A 14 10.86 15.30 -8.01
N HIS A 15 11.57 16.43 -8.10
CA HIS A 15 11.13 17.74 -7.65
C HIS A 15 11.18 18.78 -8.79
N GLU A 16 10.42 18.57 -9.88
CA GLU A 16 9.47 19.66 -10.12
C GLU A 16 8.62 19.66 -8.86
N PRO A 17 8.62 20.72 -8.03
CA PRO A 17 7.73 20.73 -6.90
C PRO A 17 6.35 20.46 -7.49
N ILE A 18 5.76 19.29 -7.17
CA ILE A 18 4.32 19.23 -6.95
C ILE A 18 4.10 20.52 -6.18
N PRO A 19 3.33 21.49 -6.69
CA PRO A 19 3.09 22.68 -5.93
C PRO A 19 2.46 22.17 -4.65
N LEU A 20 3.28 22.02 -3.60
CA LEU A 20 2.88 22.21 -2.24
C LEU A 20 2.44 23.66 -2.30
N SER A 21 1.21 23.84 -2.79
CA SER A 21 0.53 25.12 -2.78
C SER A 21 0.76 25.52 -1.34
N ARG A 22 1.57 26.57 -1.13
CA ARG A 22 1.69 27.14 0.19
C ARG A 22 0.25 27.41 0.52
N CYS A 23 -0.30 26.58 1.38
CA CYS A 23 -1.67 26.70 1.82
C CYS A 23 -1.59 27.87 2.79
N SER A 24 -1.34 29.08 2.25
CA SER A 24 -1.83 30.29 2.86
C SER A 24 -3.29 29.94 3.07
N GLN A 25 -3.66 29.75 4.34
CA GLN A 25 -5.05 29.80 4.73
C GLN A 25 -5.52 31.13 4.17
N SER A 26 -6.08 31.10 2.96
CA SER A 26 -6.51 32.29 2.28
C SER A 26 -7.60 32.79 3.18
N ALA A 27 -7.30 33.84 3.95
CA ALA A 27 -8.24 34.45 4.86
C ALA A 27 -9.51 34.63 4.05
N MET A 28 -10.57 33.93 4.46
CA MET A 28 -11.78 33.90 3.66
C MET A 28 -12.24 35.36 3.55
N ASN A 29 -12.37 35.88 2.33
CA ASN A 29 -12.86 37.23 2.17
C ASN A 29 -14.25 37.26 2.79
N LEU A 30 -14.42 38.03 3.87
CA LEU A 30 -15.66 38.07 4.65
C LEU A 30 -16.70 39.02 4.05
N GLN A 31 -16.29 39.86 3.09
CA GLN A 31 -17.18 40.80 2.42
C GLN A 31 -18.43 40.14 1.81
N PRO A 32 -18.35 38.99 1.11
CA PRO A 32 -19.54 38.36 0.54
C PRO A 32 -20.55 37.89 1.61
N LEU A 33 -20.07 37.48 2.79
CA LEU A 33 -20.95 37.08 3.90
C LEU A 33 -21.71 38.27 4.47
N ILE A 34 -21.01 39.38 4.71
CA ILE A 34 -21.61 40.61 5.25
C ILE A 34 -22.63 41.19 4.26
N SER A 35 -22.25 41.30 2.99
CA SER A 35 -23.15 41.79 1.92
C SER A 35 -24.39 40.90 1.77
N ALA A 36 -24.23 39.57 1.86
CA ALA A 36 -25.36 38.65 1.79
C ALA A 36 -26.35 38.82 2.96
N GLN A 37 -25.87 38.99 4.19
CA GLN A 37 -26.76 39.23 5.33
C GLN A 37 -27.53 40.55 5.21
N GLN A 38 -26.92 41.59 4.62
CA GLN A 38 -27.60 42.88 4.38
C GLN A 38 -28.64 42.79 3.26
N GLN A 39 -28.35 42.02 2.20
CA GLN A 39 -29.20 41.93 1.02
C GLN A 39 -30.39 40.96 1.20
N TYR A 40 -30.25 39.95 2.06
CA TYR A 40 -31.25 38.89 2.24
C TYR A 40 -31.75 38.85 3.69
N PRO A 41 -32.90 39.51 4.00
CA PRO A 41 -33.45 39.56 5.36
C PRO A 41 -33.71 38.19 5.98
N SER A 42 -33.97 37.16 5.16
CA SER A 42 -34.13 35.77 5.61
C SER A 42 -32.88 35.19 6.29
N LEU A 43 -31.71 35.80 6.08
CA LEU A 43 -30.45 35.41 6.71
C LEU A 43 -30.11 36.24 7.96
N SER A 44 -30.92 37.25 8.30
CA SER A 44 -30.63 38.18 9.40
C SER A 44 -30.60 37.52 10.79
N GLY A 45 -31.29 36.37 10.95
CA GLY A 45 -31.30 35.60 12.19
C GLY A 45 -30.26 34.48 12.28
N VAL A 46 -29.43 34.29 11.24
CA VAL A 46 -28.44 33.20 11.20
C VAL A 46 -27.10 33.71 11.70
N ASP A 47 -26.49 32.96 12.61
CA ASP A 47 -25.20 33.35 13.15
C ASP A 47 -24.10 33.27 12.08
N PHE A 48 -23.12 34.17 12.18
CA PHE A 48 -22.01 34.23 11.23
C PHE A 48 -21.21 32.92 11.20
N HIS A 49 -21.02 32.25 12.34
CA HIS A 49 -20.33 30.97 12.40
C HIS A 49 -21.10 29.88 11.66
N GLU A 50 -22.42 29.89 11.70
CA GLU A 50 -23.29 28.95 10.97
C GLU A 50 -23.20 29.16 9.46
N LEU A 51 -23.25 30.41 9.01
CA LEU A 51 -23.07 30.74 7.58
C LEU A 51 -21.69 30.34 7.07
N ASN A 52 -20.64 30.61 7.84
CA ASN A 52 -19.29 30.18 7.50
C ASN A 52 -19.17 28.65 7.49
N SER A 53 -19.79 27.96 8.46
CA SER A 53 -19.84 26.49 8.50
C SER A 53 -20.55 25.93 7.27
N PHE A 54 -21.68 26.52 6.87
CA PHE A 54 -22.40 26.14 5.66
C PHE A 54 -21.52 26.28 4.42
N LEU A 55 -20.88 27.44 4.24
CA LEU A 55 -19.98 27.68 3.11
C LEU A 55 -18.86 26.65 3.04
N ARG A 56 -18.23 26.33 4.16
CA ARG A 56 -17.14 25.36 4.22
C ARG A 56 -17.64 23.95 3.90
N MET A 57 -18.74 23.50 4.52
CA MET A 57 -19.34 22.18 4.25
C MET A 57 -19.82 22.04 2.80
N ALA A 58 -20.45 23.08 2.24
CA ALA A 58 -20.90 23.08 0.85
C ALA A 58 -19.72 23.04 -0.13
N ARG A 59 -18.59 23.69 0.19
CA ARG A 59 -17.35 23.57 -0.60
C ARG A 59 -16.74 22.18 -0.50
N LEU A 60 -16.82 21.51 0.65
CA LEU A 60 -16.41 20.10 0.78
C LEU A 60 -17.33 19.16 -0.01
N ALA A 61 -18.63 19.46 -0.09
CA ALA A 61 -19.60 18.71 -0.88
C ALA A 61 -19.54 19.00 -2.39
N ARG A 62 -18.90 20.10 -2.80
CA ARG A 62 -18.90 20.57 -4.19
C ARG A 62 -18.53 19.50 -5.22
N PRO A 63 -17.45 18.69 -5.05
CA PRO A 63 -17.11 17.65 -6.04
C PRO A 63 -18.25 16.66 -6.29
N LEU A 64 -19.02 16.33 -5.23
CA LEU A 64 -20.19 15.47 -5.34
C LEU A 64 -21.36 16.19 -6.03
N ILE A 65 -21.58 17.47 -5.73
CA ILE A 65 -22.62 18.28 -6.38
C ILE A 65 -22.34 18.36 -7.88
N GLU A 66 -21.11 18.71 -8.27
CA GLU A 66 -20.67 18.75 -9.67
C GLU A 66 -20.85 17.40 -10.38
N PHE A 67 -20.53 16.31 -9.68
CA PHE A 67 -20.66 14.97 -10.22
C PHE A 67 -22.11 14.57 -10.51
N GLN A 68 -23.05 14.98 -9.66
CA GLN A 68 -24.48 14.68 -9.83
C GLN A 68 -25.13 15.51 -10.93
N GLN A 69 -24.54 16.64 -11.32
CA GLN A 69 -25.06 17.46 -12.40
C GLN A 69 -24.76 16.89 -13.77
N LYS A 70 -25.66 17.15 -14.73
CA LYS A 70 -25.38 16.90 -16.15
C LYS A 70 -24.46 17.97 -16.76
N ASP A 71 -24.64 19.22 -16.36
CA ASP A 71 -23.86 20.37 -16.82
C ASP A 71 -23.21 21.04 -15.59
N ARG A 72 -21.88 21.06 -15.53
CA ARG A 72 -21.14 21.65 -14.40
C ARG A 72 -20.74 23.11 -14.61
N ARG A 73 -21.10 23.72 -15.74
CA ARG A 73 -20.69 25.10 -16.05
C ARG A 73 -21.34 26.13 -15.13
N ARG A 74 -22.43 25.76 -14.48
CA ARG A 74 -23.15 26.60 -13.53
C ARG A 74 -23.58 25.76 -12.33
N PRO A 75 -23.59 26.35 -11.13
CA PRO A 75 -24.13 25.67 -9.97
C PRO A 75 -25.61 25.31 -10.19
N PRO A 76 -26.10 24.21 -9.61
CA PRO A 76 -27.52 23.88 -9.69
C PRO A 76 -28.37 24.94 -8.99
N ASP A 77 -29.54 25.24 -9.54
CA ASP A 77 -30.49 26.16 -8.89
C ASP A 77 -31.02 25.61 -7.57
N PHE A 78 -31.19 24.29 -7.50
CA PHE A 78 -31.71 23.58 -6.34
C PHE A 78 -30.83 22.37 -6.04
N LEU A 79 -30.56 22.14 -4.76
CA LEU A 79 -29.87 20.93 -4.31
C LEU A 79 -30.87 19.78 -4.21
N HIS A 80 -30.42 18.57 -4.54
CA HIS A 80 -31.23 17.37 -4.32
C HIS A 80 -31.44 17.12 -2.82
N GLY A 81 -32.57 16.50 -2.44
CA GLY A 81 -32.95 16.29 -1.03
C GLY A 81 -31.84 15.67 -0.17
N GLY A 82 -31.16 14.64 -0.66
CA GLY A 82 -30.05 14.02 0.08
C GLY A 82 -28.85 14.96 0.34
N LEU A 83 -28.57 15.90 -0.57
CA LEU A 83 -27.54 16.93 -0.37
C LEU A 83 -28.00 18.03 0.59
N LEU A 84 -29.28 18.43 0.54
CA LEU A 84 -29.85 19.37 1.50
C LEU A 84 -29.78 18.82 2.92
N GLU A 85 -30.21 17.58 3.11
CA GLU A 85 -30.15 16.90 4.41
C GLU A 85 -28.71 16.73 4.91
N LEU A 86 -27.77 16.42 4.00
CA LEU A 86 -26.34 16.33 4.32
C LEU A 86 -25.83 17.68 4.85
N LEU A 87 -26.07 18.77 4.13
CA LEU A 87 -25.58 20.09 4.52
C LEU A 87 -26.26 20.58 5.80
N ALA A 88 -27.57 20.37 5.95
CA ALA A 88 -28.32 20.67 7.17
C ALA A 88 -27.72 19.97 8.39
N ALA A 89 -27.56 18.65 8.30
CA ALA A 89 -26.95 17.86 9.38
C ALA A 89 -25.49 18.26 9.65
N SER A 90 -24.73 18.64 8.63
CA SER A 90 -23.34 19.08 8.77
C SER A 90 -23.17 20.46 9.40
N ILE A 91 -24.23 21.28 9.47
CA ILE A 91 -24.21 22.56 10.19
C ILE A 91 -25.03 22.53 11.48
N SER A 92 -25.53 21.36 11.87
CA SER A 92 -26.43 21.19 13.03
C SER A 92 -27.76 21.94 12.89
N GLU A 93 -28.18 22.20 11.65
CA GLU A 93 -29.45 22.87 11.33
C GLU A 93 -30.50 21.83 10.95
N THR A 94 -31.75 22.07 11.35
CA THR A 94 -32.89 21.20 11.02
C THR A 94 -33.76 21.78 9.91
N ASN A 95 -33.65 23.09 9.67
CA ASN A 95 -34.43 23.79 8.68
C ASN A 95 -33.83 23.66 7.27
N LEU A 96 -34.34 22.70 6.49
CA LEU A 96 -33.95 22.51 5.09
C LEU A 96 -34.22 23.74 4.21
N SER A 97 -35.25 24.54 4.52
CA SER A 97 -35.55 25.75 3.76
C SER A 97 -34.46 26.81 3.94
N LEU A 98 -33.89 26.92 5.14
CA LEU A 98 -32.78 27.82 5.41
C LEU A 98 -31.54 27.40 4.61
N VAL A 99 -31.22 26.10 4.59
CA VAL A 99 -30.09 25.55 3.81
C VAL A 99 -30.27 25.83 2.32
N GLN A 100 -31.49 25.68 1.80
CA GLN A 100 -31.80 26.00 0.41
C GLN A 100 -31.70 27.51 0.12
N THR A 101 -32.10 28.37 1.05
CA THR A 101 -31.89 29.83 0.95
C THR A 101 -30.40 30.17 0.96
N CYS A 102 -29.62 29.60 1.88
CA CYS A 102 -28.17 29.76 1.92
C CYS A 102 -27.53 29.30 0.61
N TRP A 103 -27.95 28.16 0.06
CA TRP A 103 -27.48 27.71 -1.25
C TRP A 103 -27.82 28.71 -2.36
N ALA A 104 -29.06 29.18 -2.43
CA ALA A 104 -29.47 30.15 -3.45
C ALA A 104 -28.63 31.43 -3.43
N VAL A 105 -28.24 31.89 -2.23
CA VAL A 105 -27.41 33.09 -2.03
C VAL A 105 -25.94 32.83 -2.33
N PHE A 106 -25.39 31.69 -1.88
CA PHE A 106 -23.94 31.44 -1.90
C PHE A 106 -23.45 30.53 -3.01
N LYS A 107 -24.33 29.92 -3.82
CA LYS A 107 -23.94 28.91 -4.82
C LYS A 107 -22.83 29.38 -5.77
N GLU A 108 -22.87 30.63 -6.24
CA GLU A 108 -21.85 31.18 -7.15
C GLU A 108 -20.49 31.33 -6.47
N ILE A 109 -20.47 31.71 -5.20
CA ILE A 109 -19.24 31.81 -4.40
C ILE A 109 -18.65 30.42 -4.20
N ILE A 110 -19.49 29.45 -3.82
CA ILE A 110 -19.08 28.05 -3.64
C ILE A 110 -18.53 27.46 -4.95
N TRP A 111 -19.15 27.79 -6.09
CA TRP A 111 -18.78 27.29 -7.42
C TRP A 111 -17.49 27.87 -7.99
N THR A 112 -17.15 29.11 -7.61
CA THR A 112 -16.00 29.83 -8.17
C THR A 112 -14.75 29.70 -7.31
N HIS A 113 -14.88 29.46 -6.01
CA HIS A 113 -13.76 29.43 -5.08
C HIS A 113 -13.05 28.06 -5.05
N PRO A 114 -11.72 28.03 -4.76
CA PRO A 114 -10.94 26.80 -4.76
C PRO A 114 -11.40 25.80 -3.68
N GLU A 115 -10.86 24.58 -3.69
CA GLU A 115 -11.12 23.60 -2.64
C GLU A 115 -10.67 24.13 -1.27
N VAL A 116 -11.41 23.71 -0.23
CA VAL A 116 -11.10 24.05 1.17
C VAL A 116 -10.28 22.91 1.73
N VAL A 117 -9.17 23.22 2.40
CA VAL A 117 -8.52 22.24 3.28
C VAL A 117 -9.37 22.12 4.54
N PRO A 118 -10.00 20.97 4.78
CA PRO A 118 -10.84 20.77 5.95
C PRO A 118 -9.96 20.62 7.19
N THR A 119 -10.47 21.11 8.30
CA THR A 119 -9.97 20.74 9.61
C THR A 119 -10.43 19.32 9.97
N GLU A 120 -9.75 18.72 10.94
CA GLU A 120 -10.08 17.41 11.46
C GLU A 120 -11.55 17.30 11.93
N ASN A 121 -12.01 18.30 12.70
CA ASN A 121 -13.39 18.37 13.18
C ASN A 121 -14.41 18.47 12.05
N GLU A 122 -14.07 19.14 10.95
CA GLU A 122 -14.95 19.24 9.79
C GLU A 122 -15.08 17.92 9.05
N VAL A 123 -14.00 17.14 8.94
CA VAL A 123 -14.04 15.79 8.37
C VAL A 123 -14.95 14.89 9.21
N ILE A 124 -14.81 14.92 10.54
CA ILE A 124 -15.67 14.16 11.45
C ILE A 124 -17.13 14.58 11.26
N LYS A 125 -17.42 15.88 11.33
CA LYS A 125 -18.78 16.42 11.23
C LYS A 125 -19.43 16.08 9.89
N TYR A 126 -18.69 16.22 8.80
CA TYR A 126 -19.16 15.89 7.46
C TYR A 126 -19.44 14.38 7.34
N ASN A 127 -18.52 13.51 7.78
CA ASN A 127 -18.71 12.06 7.68
C ASN A 127 -19.87 11.55 8.54
N ASN A 128 -20.08 12.12 9.72
CA ASN A 128 -21.23 11.79 10.57
C ASN A 128 -22.58 12.02 9.86
N ALA A 129 -22.65 13.07 9.03
CA ALA A 129 -23.83 13.36 8.21
C ALA A 129 -23.86 12.60 6.87
N ALA A 130 -22.70 12.34 6.27
CA ALA A 130 -22.57 11.82 4.91
C ALA A 130 -22.75 10.30 4.80
N LEU A 131 -22.17 9.54 5.73
CA LEU A 131 -22.02 8.09 5.56
C LEU A 131 -23.37 7.36 5.48
N CYS A 132 -24.35 7.77 6.29
CA CYS A 132 -25.70 7.21 6.24
C CYS A 132 -26.47 7.57 4.96
N ARG A 133 -26.00 8.57 4.21
CA ARG A 133 -26.61 9.06 2.96
C ARG A 133 -25.91 8.55 1.70
N GLY A 134 -25.01 7.57 1.83
CA GLY A 134 -24.34 6.98 0.67
C GLY A 134 -23.22 7.85 0.09
N THR A 135 -22.65 8.76 0.88
CA THR A 135 -21.51 9.59 0.48
C THR A 135 -20.53 9.79 1.63
N SER A 136 -19.41 10.46 1.39
CA SER A 136 -18.36 10.67 2.39
C SER A 136 -17.53 11.90 2.08
N PHE A 137 -16.80 12.39 3.07
CA PHE A 137 -15.63 13.22 2.82
C PHE A 137 -14.62 12.38 2.02
N GLY A 138 -14.00 12.96 1.00
CA GLY A 138 -13.08 12.24 0.11
C GLY A 138 -13.77 11.18 -0.76
N HIS A 139 -15.05 11.37 -1.14
CA HIS A 139 -15.74 10.48 -2.07
C HIS A 139 -14.93 10.35 -3.38
N LEU A 140 -14.51 9.12 -3.69
CA LEU A 140 -13.62 8.82 -4.82
C LEU A 140 -14.41 8.64 -6.12
N LEU A 141 -14.39 9.66 -6.96
CA LEU A 141 -15.08 9.70 -8.25
C LEU A 141 -14.09 9.47 -9.41
N PRO A 142 -14.54 9.01 -10.60
CA PRO A 142 -13.69 8.98 -11.77
C PRO A 142 -13.25 10.41 -12.12
N PRO A 143 -11.99 10.63 -12.56
CA PRO A 143 -11.49 11.95 -12.92
C PRO A 143 -12.11 12.49 -14.20
N VAL A 144 -12.94 11.69 -14.88
CA VAL A 144 -13.56 12.02 -16.16
C VAL A 144 -15.07 11.85 -16.10
N ARG A 145 -15.78 12.77 -16.75
CA ARG A 145 -17.26 12.78 -16.86
C ARG A 145 -17.75 12.46 -18.27
N VAL A 146 -16.82 12.33 -19.22
CA VAL A 146 -17.08 12.03 -20.63
C VAL A 146 -16.26 10.83 -21.06
N CYS A 147 -16.67 10.19 -22.16
CA CYS A 147 -15.90 9.09 -22.73
C CYS A 147 -14.55 9.60 -23.23
N GLN A 148 -13.45 8.97 -22.83
CA GLN A 148 -12.11 9.33 -23.27
C GLN A 148 -11.71 8.70 -24.62
N ASP A 149 -12.51 7.78 -25.16
CA ASP A 149 -12.24 7.13 -26.44
C ASP A 149 -12.62 8.06 -27.61
N PRO A 150 -11.68 8.61 -28.39
CA PRO A 150 -12.01 9.54 -29.47
C PRO A 150 -12.87 8.92 -30.58
N SER A 151 -12.86 7.59 -30.71
CA SER A 151 -13.69 6.86 -31.67
C SER A 151 -15.14 6.66 -31.20
N CYS A 152 -15.45 6.98 -29.95
CA CYS A 152 -16.77 6.75 -29.37
C CYS A 152 -17.73 7.92 -29.67
N SER A 153 -18.96 7.61 -30.07
CA SER A 153 -20.03 8.60 -30.29
C SER A 153 -20.42 9.42 -29.05
N LYS A 154 -20.00 8.98 -27.85
CA LYS A 154 -20.20 9.70 -26.58
C LYS A 154 -18.96 10.47 -26.12
N HIS A 155 -17.89 10.48 -26.92
CA HIS A 155 -16.72 11.31 -26.68
C HIS A 155 -17.07 12.79 -26.79
N ARG A 156 -16.42 13.58 -25.95
CA ARG A 156 -16.43 15.04 -26.03
C ARG A 156 -15.04 15.53 -25.66
N ALA A 157 -14.57 16.54 -26.36
CA ALA A 157 -13.30 17.21 -26.03
C ALA A 157 -13.37 17.96 -24.69
N CYS A 158 -14.58 18.31 -24.23
CA CYS A 158 -14.83 19.05 -23.01
C CYS A 158 -15.68 18.21 -22.04
N GLU A 159 -15.35 18.26 -20.75
CA GLU A 159 -16.01 17.48 -19.69
C GLU A 159 -17.17 18.21 -18.99
N ASP A 160 -17.57 19.37 -19.50
CA ASP A 160 -18.60 20.21 -18.91
C ASP A 160 -19.96 19.52 -18.87
N ILE A 161 -20.28 18.82 -19.96
CA ILE A 161 -21.52 18.07 -20.12
C ILE A 161 -21.21 16.59 -19.98
N MET A 162 -21.72 16.00 -18.91
CA MET A 162 -21.57 14.58 -18.60
C MET A 162 -22.21 13.71 -19.69
N THR A 163 -21.43 12.79 -20.24
CA THR A 163 -21.92 11.78 -21.22
C THR A 163 -21.86 10.35 -20.69
N LEU A 164 -21.11 10.12 -19.62
CA LEU A 164 -21.13 8.87 -18.90
C LEU A 164 -22.38 8.77 -18.01
N SER A 165 -22.84 7.55 -17.73
CA SER A 165 -24.10 7.28 -17.04
C SER A 165 -23.98 6.06 -16.10
N GLU A 166 -25.07 5.66 -15.45
CA GLU A 166 -25.14 4.44 -14.62
C GLU A 166 -24.06 4.41 -13.51
N PRO A 167 -24.13 5.38 -12.57
CA PRO A 167 -23.22 5.39 -11.44
C PRO A 167 -23.37 4.10 -10.62
N MET A 168 -22.25 3.47 -10.30
CA MET A 168 -22.20 2.37 -9.34
C MET A 168 -21.32 2.78 -8.17
N THR A 169 -21.91 2.81 -6.98
CA THR A 169 -21.27 3.30 -5.76
C THR A 169 -21.07 2.16 -4.76
N HIS A 170 -19.86 2.09 -4.18
CA HIS A 170 -19.49 1.06 -3.20
C HIS A 170 -18.81 1.68 -1.99
N LYS A 171 -18.95 1.03 -0.83
CA LYS A 171 -18.17 1.37 0.38
C LYS A 171 -16.70 1.01 0.17
N SER A 172 -15.80 1.81 0.71
CA SER A 172 -14.35 1.61 0.67
C SER A 172 -13.67 2.34 1.83
N THR A 173 -12.38 2.09 2.01
CA THR A 173 -11.55 2.77 3.01
C THR A 173 -10.42 3.51 2.30
N LEU A 174 -10.23 4.78 2.64
CA LEU A 174 -9.11 5.60 2.20
C LEU A 174 -8.13 5.75 3.37
N HIS A 175 -6.92 5.22 3.19
CA HIS A 175 -5.83 5.34 4.15
C HIS A 175 -4.98 6.54 3.79
N THR A 176 -4.95 7.50 4.70
CA THR A 176 -4.28 8.79 4.50
C THR A 176 -3.11 8.90 5.46
N LEU A 177 -2.12 9.71 5.09
CA LEU A 177 -1.00 9.97 5.99
C LEU A 177 -1.40 10.88 7.17
N ARG A 178 -2.34 11.81 6.96
CA ARG A 178 -2.66 12.88 7.91
C ARG A 178 -3.96 12.67 8.68
N ASN A 179 -4.97 12.11 8.04
CA ASN A 179 -6.32 12.00 8.58
C ASN A 179 -6.64 10.57 9.05
N GLY A 180 -5.67 9.67 8.96
CA GLY A 180 -5.82 8.25 9.26
C GLY A 180 -6.68 7.50 8.27
N ALA A 181 -7.34 6.45 8.74
CA ALA A 181 -8.24 5.62 7.94
C ALA A 181 -9.63 6.27 7.87
N LEU A 182 -10.02 6.70 6.66
CA LEU A 182 -11.29 7.35 6.41
C LEU A 182 -12.27 6.38 5.74
N PRO A 183 -13.49 6.21 6.30
CA PRO A 183 -14.57 5.53 5.59
C PRO A 183 -14.99 6.40 4.39
N VAL A 184 -14.90 5.83 3.19
CA VAL A 184 -15.26 6.54 1.96
C VAL A 184 -16.24 5.76 1.10
N TYR A 185 -16.85 6.47 0.15
CA TYR A 185 -17.51 5.87 -0.99
C TYR A 185 -16.66 6.04 -2.25
N THR A 186 -16.73 5.07 -3.15
CA THR A 186 -16.20 5.18 -4.51
C THR A 186 -17.31 4.96 -5.53
N THR A 187 -17.35 5.80 -6.56
CA THR A 187 -18.30 5.67 -7.67
C THR A 187 -17.56 5.39 -8.97
N SER A 188 -18.15 4.52 -9.79
CA SER A 188 -17.75 4.32 -11.19
C SER A 188 -18.85 4.77 -12.14
N LEU A 189 -18.47 5.16 -13.35
CA LEU A 189 -19.38 5.58 -14.41
C LEU A 189 -19.26 4.70 -15.65
N TYR A 190 -20.35 4.50 -16.38
CA TYR A 190 -20.40 3.65 -17.56
C TYR A 190 -20.69 4.43 -18.83
N CYS A 191 -19.93 4.15 -19.89
CA CYS A 191 -20.23 4.64 -21.23
C CYS A 191 -21.05 3.63 -22.00
N ARG A 192 -22.32 3.96 -22.30
CA ARG A 192 -23.19 3.14 -23.17
C ARG A 192 -22.71 3.04 -24.62
N GLY A 193 -21.82 3.93 -25.08
CA GLY A 193 -21.32 3.92 -26.45
C GLY A 193 -20.24 2.87 -26.70
N CYS A 194 -19.15 2.93 -25.92
CA CYS A 194 -18.00 2.00 -26.07
C CYS A 194 -17.95 0.90 -25.00
N HIS A 195 -18.92 0.85 -24.09
CA HIS A 195 -19.02 -0.15 -23.02
C HIS A 195 -17.80 -0.14 -22.06
N ARG A 196 -17.21 1.04 -21.84
CA ARG A 196 -16.16 1.25 -20.84
C ARG A 196 -16.77 1.66 -19.51
N ARG A 197 -16.24 1.11 -18.41
CA ARG A 197 -16.52 1.58 -17.05
C ARG A 197 -15.30 2.32 -16.50
N TYR A 198 -15.51 3.57 -16.11
CA TYR A 198 -14.52 4.50 -15.59
C TYR A 198 -14.58 4.46 -14.06
N TYR A 199 -13.47 4.08 -13.43
CA TYR A 199 -13.26 4.10 -11.99
C TYR A 199 -12.37 5.29 -11.61
N HIS A 200 -12.04 5.42 -10.32
CA HIS A 200 -11.18 6.51 -9.83
C HIS A 200 -9.77 6.51 -10.45
N ASN A 201 -9.09 5.37 -10.57
CA ASN A 201 -7.71 5.33 -11.07
C ASN A 201 -7.54 4.78 -12.48
N TYR A 202 -8.55 4.09 -12.98
CA TYR A 202 -8.48 3.38 -14.25
C TYR A 202 -9.86 3.28 -14.89
N TYR A 203 -9.90 2.85 -16.14
CA TYR A 203 -11.11 2.38 -16.79
C TYR A 203 -10.92 0.95 -17.30
N VAL A 204 -12.04 0.27 -17.53
CA VAL A 204 -12.09 -1.11 -18.02
C VAL A 204 -12.98 -1.16 -19.24
N HIS A 205 -12.48 -1.79 -20.30
CA HIS A 205 -13.28 -2.03 -21.50
C HIS A 205 -13.83 -3.47 -21.49
N LYS A 206 -15.16 -3.61 -21.59
CA LYS A 206 -15.85 -4.89 -21.40
C LYS A 206 -15.35 -6.03 -22.30
N LYS A 207 -14.89 -5.73 -23.53
CA LYS A 207 -14.44 -6.78 -24.47
C LYS A 207 -13.00 -7.22 -24.26
N SER A 208 -12.11 -6.31 -23.88
CA SER A 208 -10.69 -6.65 -23.75
C SER A 208 -10.34 -7.15 -22.36
N SER A 209 -11.19 -6.87 -21.37
CA SER A 209 -10.90 -7.15 -19.96
C SER A 209 -9.54 -6.59 -19.51
N LEU A 210 -9.19 -5.42 -20.05
CA LEU A 210 -7.99 -4.71 -19.66
C LEU A 210 -8.36 -3.51 -18.79
N ARG A 211 -7.61 -3.37 -17.70
CA ARG A 211 -7.61 -2.23 -16.80
C ARG A 211 -6.54 -1.26 -17.27
N THR A 212 -6.96 -0.08 -17.73
CA THR A 212 -6.04 0.97 -18.21
C THR A 212 -6.09 2.17 -17.26
N TYR A 213 -4.95 2.55 -16.70
CA TYR A 213 -4.84 3.70 -15.81
C TYR A 213 -4.85 5.03 -16.59
N TYR A 214 -5.27 6.15 -15.97
CA TYR A 214 -5.41 7.43 -16.68
C TYR A 214 -4.07 8.11 -17.06
N GLY A 215 -2.94 7.60 -16.56
CA GLY A 215 -1.62 8.20 -16.71
C GLY A 215 -1.21 9.02 -15.47
N GLY A 216 0.10 9.22 -15.31
CA GLY A 216 0.67 9.83 -14.11
C GLY A 216 0.45 8.98 -12.84
N VAL A 217 0.70 9.60 -11.69
CA VAL A 217 0.51 8.98 -10.37
C VAL A 217 -0.65 9.68 -9.66
N PRO A 218 -1.79 9.01 -9.45
CA PRO A 218 -2.95 9.64 -8.84
C PRO A 218 -2.71 9.91 -7.35
N GLN A 219 -3.42 10.88 -6.78
CA GLN A 219 -3.29 11.22 -5.35
C GLN A 219 -3.73 10.06 -4.45
N ASN A 220 -4.80 9.35 -4.82
CA ASN A 220 -5.31 8.18 -4.10
C ASN A 220 -5.25 6.98 -5.02
N ILE A 221 -4.67 5.86 -4.59
CA ILE A 221 -4.43 4.66 -5.40
C ILE A 221 -5.23 3.49 -4.85
N GLN A 222 -6.02 2.83 -5.70
CA GLN A 222 -6.79 1.65 -5.37
C GLN A 222 -5.89 0.39 -5.31
N VAL A 223 -5.46 0.03 -4.11
CA VAL A 223 -4.53 -1.08 -3.84
C VAL A 223 -5.24 -2.44 -3.68
N ALA A 224 -6.55 -2.41 -3.41
CA ALA A 224 -7.43 -3.57 -3.42
C ALA A 224 -8.87 -3.13 -3.74
N GLN A 225 -9.80 -4.07 -3.89
CA GLN A 225 -11.17 -3.77 -4.35
C GLN A 225 -11.86 -2.66 -3.54
N HIS A 226 -11.66 -2.63 -2.23
CA HIS A 226 -12.29 -1.67 -1.31
C HIS A 226 -11.29 -0.83 -0.52
N PHE A 227 -10.02 -0.78 -0.94
CA PHE A 227 -8.95 -0.09 -0.20
C PHE A 227 -8.18 0.85 -1.12
N PHE A 228 -8.02 2.09 -0.66
CA PHE A 228 -7.29 3.15 -1.34
C PHE A 228 -6.25 3.74 -0.41
N PHE A 229 -5.04 3.99 -0.91
CA PHE A 229 -3.98 4.65 -0.15
C PHE A 229 -3.63 5.99 -0.81
N GLU A 230 -3.33 6.99 -0.01
CA GLU A 230 -2.70 8.22 -0.50
C GLU A 230 -1.29 7.95 -1.02
N SER A 231 -0.91 8.61 -2.12
CA SER A 231 0.45 8.56 -2.67
C SER A 231 1.52 8.97 -1.64
N PRO A 232 1.36 10.06 -0.85
CA PRO A 232 2.27 10.37 0.25
C PRO A 232 2.43 9.26 1.30
N LEU A 233 1.38 8.47 1.57
CA LEU A 233 1.46 7.34 2.49
C LEU A 233 2.27 6.19 1.88
N LEU A 234 2.07 5.92 0.58
CA LEU A 234 2.83 4.92 -0.16
C LEU A 234 4.31 5.29 -0.28
N GLU A 235 4.60 6.58 -0.45
CA GLU A 235 5.97 7.11 -0.44
C GLU A 235 6.63 6.93 0.94
N LEU A 236 5.89 7.18 2.03
CA LEU A 236 6.38 6.86 3.38
C LEU A 236 6.70 5.37 3.51
N PHE A 237 5.81 4.49 3.01
CA PHE A 237 6.04 3.04 3.04
C PHE A 237 7.29 2.64 2.26
N ALA A 238 7.46 3.15 1.04
CA ALA A 238 8.63 2.91 0.21
C ALA A 238 9.92 3.33 0.94
N ASN A 239 9.95 4.53 1.52
CA ASN A 239 11.13 5.03 2.25
C ASN A 239 11.46 4.18 3.47
N GLY A 240 10.49 3.75 4.27
CA GLY A 240 10.79 2.86 5.40
C GLY A 240 11.11 1.42 5.01
N MET A 241 10.63 0.94 3.85
CA MET A 241 11.10 -0.33 3.28
C MET A 241 12.58 -0.23 2.91
N VAL A 242 12.99 0.84 2.22
CA VAL A 242 14.37 1.05 1.74
C VAL A 242 15.34 1.37 2.88
N PHE A 243 15.02 2.34 3.73
CA PHE A 243 15.96 2.85 4.74
C PHE A 243 15.78 2.21 6.12
N GLY A 244 14.56 1.78 6.43
CA GLY A 244 14.20 1.18 7.73
C GLY A 244 14.10 -0.34 7.70
N TRP A 245 14.28 -0.97 6.54
CA TRP A 245 14.12 -2.43 6.36
C TRP A 245 12.76 -2.93 6.88
N LEU A 246 11.73 -2.07 6.79
CA LEU A 246 10.41 -2.38 7.30
C LEU A 246 9.67 -3.30 6.35
N SER A 247 9.27 -4.47 6.84
CA SER A 247 8.39 -5.36 6.09
C SER A 247 6.99 -4.75 5.92
N SER A 248 6.23 -5.25 4.94
CA SER A 248 4.82 -4.90 4.77
C SER A 248 3.97 -5.19 6.02
N SER A 249 4.31 -6.24 6.76
CA SER A 249 3.68 -6.58 8.05
C SER A 249 3.97 -5.55 9.13
N ASN A 250 5.21 -5.07 9.22
CA ASN A 250 5.57 -4.02 10.17
C ASN A 250 4.86 -2.71 9.81
N TRP A 251 4.78 -2.38 8.52
CA TRP A 251 4.07 -1.19 8.06
C TRP A 251 2.57 -1.22 8.37
N ALA A 252 1.89 -2.34 8.11
CA ALA A 252 0.48 -2.50 8.45
C ALA A 252 0.25 -2.24 9.94
N ARG A 253 1.12 -2.75 10.82
CA ARG A 253 1.06 -2.51 12.27
C ARG A 253 1.32 -1.06 12.64
N ILE A 254 2.39 -0.48 12.13
CA ILE A 254 2.74 0.93 12.39
C ILE A 254 1.58 1.82 11.99
N TYR A 255 0.99 1.59 10.81
CA TYR A 255 -0.17 2.35 10.38
C TYR A 255 -1.36 2.14 11.32
N ASN A 256 -1.81 0.91 11.53
CA ASN A 256 -3.00 0.63 12.34
C ASN A 256 -2.86 1.14 13.79
N SER A 257 -1.66 1.08 14.36
CA SER A 257 -1.41 1.56 15.72
C SER A 257 -1.19 3.08 15.82
N ALA A 258 -0.41 3.67 14.90
CA ALA A 258 0.08 5.04 15.06
C ALA A 258 -0.57 6.07 14.14
N LEU A 259 -1.18 5.64 13.03
CA LEU A 259 -1.68 6.54 11.97
C LEU A 259 -3.16 6.36 11.65
N ALA A 260 -3.72 5.15 11.78
CA ALA A 260 -5.09 4.86 11.36
C ALA A 260 -6.13 5.63 12.18
N GLY A 261 -5.89 5.79 13.47
CA GLY A 261 -6.72 6.58 14.36
C GLY A 261 -6.42 8.06 14.23
N MET A 262 -7.48 8.84 14.05
CA MET A 262 -7.41 10.27 14.25
C MET A 262 -6.94 10.55 15.69
N ARG A 263 -5.85 11.31 15.85
CA ARG A 263 -5.15 11.52 17.13
C ARG A 263 -4.61 10.26 17.80
N SER A 264 -4.19 9.24 17.04
CA SER A 264 -3.54 8.01 17.58
C SER A 264 -2.43 8.29 18.62
N HIS A 265 -1.65 9.37 18.44
CA HIS A 265 -0.62 9.76 19.42
C HIS A 265 -1.18 10.11 20.81
N ILE A 266 -2.40 10.65 20.89
CA ILE A 266 -3.10 10.93 22.15
C ILE A 266 -3.62 9.62 22.75
N VAL A 267 -4.30 8.81 21.93
CA VAL A 267 -4.93 7.54 22.35
C VAL A 267 -3.92 6.54 22.88
N ASN A 268 -2.74 6.48 22.26
CA ASN A 268 -1.66 5.59 22.66
C ASN A 268 -0.93 6.05 23.94
N ASN A 269 -1.11 7.30 24.37
CA ASN A 269 -0.40 7.91 25.50
C ASN A 269 -1.37 8.52 26.53
N LYS A 270 -2.41 7.78 26.91
CA LYS A 270 -3.49 8.27 27.80
C LYS A 270 -2.99 8.90 29.10
N VAL A 271 -1.93 8.36 29.69
CA VAL A 271 -1.33 8.90 30.93
C VAL A 271 -0.78 10.31 30.71
N ALA A 272 -0.17 10.58 29.56
CA ALA A 272 0.44 11.87 29.27
C ALA A 272 -0.60 12.94 28.88
N PHE A 273 -1.69 12.54 28.21
CA PHE A 273 -2.72 13.47 27.71
C PHE A 273 -3.96 13.57 28.61
N GLY A 274 -4.03 12.83 29.71
CA GLY A 274 -5.06 12.96 30.74
C GLY A 274 -6.49 12.81 30.22
N SER A 275 -7.39 13.71 30.65
CA SER A 275 -8.82 13.70 30.31
C SER A 275 -9.16 14.20 28.90
N VAL A 276 -8.20 14.74 28.13
CA VAL A 276 -8.42 15.14 26.72
C VAL A 276 -8.85 13.94 25.84
N VAL A 277 -8.64 12.71 26.35
CA VAL A 277 -8.96 11.44 25.71
C VAL A 277 -10.48 11.13 25.72
N GLN A 278 -11.30 11.86 26.48
CA GLN A 278 -12.73 11.52 26.63
C GLN A 278 -13.64 11.97 25.47
N ASP A 279 -13.18 12.85 24.59
CA ASP A 279 -13.96 13.25 23.42
C ASP A 279 -13.92 12.13 22.35
N HIS A 280 -14.96 11.30 22.44
CA HIS A 280 -15.45 10.28 21.50
C HIS A 280 -14.57 10.04 20.25
N ILE A 281 -13.70 9.03 20.30
CA ILE A 281 -13.34 8.30 19.08
C ILE A 281 -14.62 7.62 18.63
N PRO A 282 -15.27 8.04 17.53
CA PRO A 282 -16.47 7.36 17.07
C PRO A 282 -16.08 5.93 16.75
N PRO A 283 -16.88 4.92 17.14
CA PRO A 283 -16.63 3.57 16.67
C PRO A 283 -16.61 3.55 15.14
N PRO A 284 -15.81 2.66 14.52
CA PRO A 284 -15.80 2.53 13.08
C PRO A 284 -17.24 2.33 12.57
N PRO A 285 -17.65 3.05 11.51
CA PRO A 285 -19.00 2.90 10.99
C PRO A 285 -19.25 1.46 10.56
N ALA A 286 -20.45 0.95 10.83
CA ALA A 286 -20.80 -0.43 10.54
C ALA A 286 -20.61 -0.77 9.05
N GLY A 287 -19.83 -1.84 8.79
CA GLY A 287 -19.55 -2.34 7.45
C GLY A 287 -18.35 -1.70 6.74
N TRP A 288 -17.50 -0.95 7.45
CA TRP A 288 -16.17 -0.54 6.96
C TRP A 288 -15.08 -1.31 7.67
N ASN A 289 -14.05 -1.70 6.93
CA ASN A 289 -12.81 -2.23 7.48
C ASN A 289 -11.74 -1.13 7.41
N LEU A 290 -11.35 -0.60 8.57
CA LEU A 290 -10.38 0.49 8.67
C LEU A 290 -8.93 0.02 8.83
N ASP A 291 -8.72 -1.28 8.99
CA ASP A 291 -7.38 -1.84 9.19
C ASP A 291 -6.71 -2.16 7.87
N ILE A 292 -5.43 -1.81 7.78
CA ILE A 292 -4.56 -2.24 6.69
C ILE A 292 -4.04 -3.65 6.98
N ARG A 293 -4.04 -4.52 5.96
CA ARG A 293 -3.36 -5.83 6.04
C ARG A 293 -2.00 -5.77 5.35
N PRO A 294 -1.04 -6.65 5.71
CA PRO A 294 0.28 -6.68 5.10
C PRO A 294 0.24 -6.78 3.56
N LYS A 295 -0.69 -7.58 3.02
CA LYS A 295 -0.86 -7.73 1.57
C LYS A 295 -1.31 -6.45 0.87
N ASP A 296 -2.10 -5.60 1.55
CA ASP A 296 -2.57 -4.34 0.97
C ASP A 296 -1.42 -3.32 0.90
N VAL A 297 -0.53 -3.32 1.90
CA VAL A 297 0.74 -2.56 1.87
C VAL A 297 1.61 -2.97 0.69
N LEU A 298 1.84 -4.28 0.53
CA LEU A 298 2.69 -4.79 -0.55
C LEU A 298 2.08 -4.50 -1.93
N ASN A 299 0.78 -4.74 -2.12
CA ASN A 299 0.08 -4.40 -3.36
C ASN A 299 0.18 -2.90 -3.67
N GLY A 300 0.00 -2.06 -2.66
CA GLY A 300 0.12 -0.62 -2.79
C GLY A 300 1.52 -0.19 -3.22
N PHE A 301 2.56 -0.69 -2.56
CA PHE A 301 3.94 -0.39 -2.89
C PHE A 301 4.29 -0.81 -4.34
N LEU A 302 3.90 -2.01 -4.75
CA LEU A 302 4.17 -2.53 -6.09
C LEU A 302 3.41 -1.74 -7.17
N LEU A 303 2.12 -1.47 -6.96
CA LEU A 303 1.32 -0.67 -7.90
C LEU A 303 1.84 0.77 -8.00
N TYR A 304 2.18 1.39 -6.87
CA TYR A 304 2.78 2.72 -6.83
C TYR A 304 4.07 2.80 -7.64
N SER A 305 4.96 1.83 -7.44
CA SER A 305 6.24 1.73 -8.16
C SER A 305 6.05 1.58 -9.68
N LEU A 306 5.07 0.77 -10.10
CA LEU A 306 4.73 0.61 -11.53
C LEU A 306 4.15 1.91 -12.12
N LEU A 307 3.31 2.63 -11.36
CA LEU A 307 2.75 3.91 -11.80
C LEU A 307 3.84 4.98 -11.95
N LEU A 308 4.78 5.06 -11.00
CA LEU A 308 5.94 5.94 -11.08
C LEU A 308 6.78 5.64 -12.33
N GLU A 309 7.19 4.39 -12.54
CA GLU A 309 7.99 3.99 -13.71
C GLU A 309 7.28 4.34 -15.03
N LYS A 310 5.99 4.02 -15.15
CA LYS A 310 5.23 4.36 -16.36
C LYS A 310 5.10 5.87 -16.53
N ALA A 311 4.92 6.64 -15.46
CA ALA A 311 4.88 8.10 -15.53
C ALA A 311 6.23 8.70 -15.99
N GLU A 312 7.36 8.24 -15.44
CA GLU A 312 8.72 8.64 -15.85
C GLU A 312 8.96 8.39 -17.34
N ARG A 313 8.46 7.25 -17.84
CA ARG A 313 8.55 6.86 -19.25
C ARG A 313 7.46 7.45 -20.14
N ARG A 314 6.61 8.35 -19.61
CA ARG A 314 5.43 8.92 -20.30
C ARG A 314 4.49 7.85 -20.89
N GLY A 315 4.45 6.69 -20.27
CA GLY A 315 3.60 5.56 -20.61
C GLY A 315 2.34 5.49 -19.76
N VAL A 316 1.51 4.49 -20.07
CA VAL A 316 0.30 4.18 -19.32
C VAL A 316 0.39 2.75 -18.82
N LEU A 317 0.03 2.54 -17.55
CA LEU A 317 -0.05 1.19 -16.98
C LEU A 317 -1.34 0.50 -17.47
N VAL A 318 -1.18 -0.71 -18.02
CA VAL A 318 -2.28 -1.59 -18.45
C VAL A 318 -2.10 -2.92 -17.76
N LEU A 319 -3.17 -3.41 -17.12
CA LEU A 319 -3.17 -4.65 -16.36
C LEU A 319 -4.38 -5.52 -16.77
N PRO A 320 -4.31 -6.86 -16.62
CA PRO A 320 -5.48 -7.72 -16.78
C PRO A 320 -6.57 -7.41 -15.73
N HIS A 321 -7.84 -7.32 -16.11
CA HIS A 321 -8.91 -6.96 -15.18
C HIS A 321 -9.41 -8.16 -14.36
N ASP A 322 -9.66 -9.30 -15.03
CA ASP A 322 -10.37 -10.47 -14.47
C ASP A 322 -9.51 -11.45 -13.66
N GLU A 323 -8.36 -11.00 -13.14
CA GLU A 323 -7.52 -11.83 -12.28
C GLU A 323 -8.13 -12.02 -10.87
N ALA A 324 -7.92 -13.21 -10.31
CA ALA A 324 -8.48 -13.63 -9.02
C ALA A 324 -8.03 -12.73 -7.86
N THR A 325 -6.75 -12.35 -7.83
CA THR A 325 -6.21 -11.44 -6.82
C THR A 325 -5.63 -10.18 -7.43
N HIS A 326 -5.47 -9.14 -6.59
CA HIS A 326 -4.77 -7.94 -7.02
C HIS A 326 -3.28 -8.21 -7.29
N ASN A 327 -2.67 -9.17 -6.58
CA ASN A 327 -1.27 -9.54 -6.80
C ASN A 327 -1.09 -10.17 -8.19
N ASP A 328 -1.94 -11.15 -8.54
CA ASP A 328 -1.91 -11.83 -9.85
C ASP A 328 -1.98 -10.82 -11.02
N ARG A 329 -2.80 -9.78 -10.84
CA ARG A 329 -2.93 -8.66 -11.79
C ARG A 329 -1.62 -7.90 -12.02
N LEU A 330 -0.76 -7.77 -11.02
CA LEU A 330 0.51 -7.03 -11.09
C LEU A 330 1.64 -7.88 -11.69
N ILE A 331 1.59 -9.21 -11.59
CA ILE A 331 2.67 -10.12 -12.00
C ILE A 331 3.19 -9.83 -13.42
N PRO A 332 2.33 -9.70 -14.47
CA PRO A 332 2.84 -9.48 -15.83
C PRO A 332 3.60 -8.16 -15.97
N ALA A 333 3.11 -7.09 -15.36
CA ALA A 333 3.74 -5.77 -15.42
C ALA A 333 5.04 -5.72 -14.60
N LEU A 334 5.10 -6.42 -13.46
CA LEU A 334 6.32 -6.57 -12.68
C LEU A 334 7.38 -7.38 -13.43
N ALA A 335 6.98 -8.45 -14.12
CA ALA A 335 7.89 -9.22 -14.97
C ALA A 335 8.43 -8.39 -16.15
N GLU A 336 7.57 -7.59 -16.80
CA GLU A 336 7.99 -6.64 -17.85
C GLU A 336 9.00 -5.62 -17.30
N ARG A 337 8.70 -5.02 -16.15
CA ARG A 337 9.60 -4.08 -15.47
C ARG A 337 10.93 -4.73 -15.13
N ASN A 338 10.92 -5.90 -14.50
CA ASN A 338 12.14 -6.60 -14.11
C ASN A 338 13.01 -6.92 -15.33
N LYS A 339 12.40 -7.43 -16.42
CA LYS A 339 13.09 -7.67 -17.68
C LYS A 339 13.66 -6.39 -18.30
N ALA A 340 12.95 -5.27 -18.20
CA ALA A 340 13.46 -3.98 -18.67
C ALA A 340 14.63 -3.46 -17.82
N MET A 341 14.71 -3.86 -16.54
CA MET A 341 15.79 -3.51 -15.61
C MET A 341 16.99 -4.45 -15.71
N GLU A 342 16.87 -5.60 -16.39
CA GLU A 342 17.99 -6.50 -16.63
C GLU A 342 19.07 -5.82 -17.50
N GLY A 343 20.33 -5.91 -17.07
CA GLY A 343 21.46 -5.30 -17.77
C GLY A 343 21.44 -3.78 -17.70
N ILE A 344 21.48 -3.10 -18.86
CA ILE A 344 21.64 -1.64 -18.97
C ILE A 344 20.43 -0.83 -18.51
N GLY A 345 19.34 -1.47 -18.10
CA GLY A 345 18.10 -0.82 -17.70
C GLY A 345 18.19 -0.03 -16.40
N GLN A 346 19.17 -0.31 -15.55
CA GLN A 346 19.40 0.44 -14.32
C GLN A 346 20.21 1.71 -14.61
N GLU A 347 19.77 2.87 -14.14
CA GLU A 347 20.50 4.13 -14.32
C GLU A 347 21.94 4.06 -13.76
N ALA A 348 22.12 3.30 -12.68
CA ALA A 348 23.40 3.06 -12.04
C ALA A 348 24.20 1.89 -12.65
N TYR A 349 23.71 1.23 -13.71
CA TYR A 349 24.40 0.08 -14.33
C TYR A 349 25.87 0.36 -14.71
N PRO A 350 26.21 1.53 -15.32
CA PRO A 350 27.62 1.84 -15.62
C PRO A 350 28.51 1.94 -14.38
N HIS A 351 27.93 2.26 -13.21
CA HIS A 351 28.65 2.34 -11.93
C HIS A 351 28.83 0.94 -11.31
N ALA A 352 27.86 0.04 -11.47
CA ALA A 352 27.93 -1.33 -10.98
C ALA A 352 29.06 -2.14 -11.66
N LEU A 353 29.37 -1.86 -12.93
CA LEU A 353 30.45 -2.56 -13.66
C LEU A 353 31.87 -2.25 -13.18
N LYS A 354 32.08 -1.20 -12.37
CA LYS A 354 33.40 -0.80 -11.87
C LYS A 354 33.73 -1.30 -10.46
N ILE A 355 32.74 -1.81 -9.75
CA ILE A 355 32.93 -2.31 -8.40
C ILE A 355 32.65 -3.81 -8.46
N GLN A 356 33.64 -4.64 -8.14
CA GLN A 356 33.37 -6.01 -7.69
C GLN A 356 32.65 -5.92 -6.34
N THR A 357 31.43 -5.38 -6.32
CA THR A 357 30.59 -5.45 -5.13
C THR A 357 30.21 -6.90 -4.98
N ALA A 358 30.68 -7.53 -3.91
CA ALA A 358 29.96 -8.64 -3.31
C ALA A 358 28.54 -8.13 -3.07
N HIS A 359 27.63 -8.49 -3.97
CA HIS A 359 26.23 -8.08 -3.91
C HIS A 359 25.59 -8.93 -2.83
N CYS A 360 25.76 -8.53 -1.57
CA CYS A 360 24.89 -8.98 -0.49
C CYS A 360 23.59 -8.17 -0.62
N ASP A 361 22.83 -8.40 -1.69
CA ASP A 361 21.50 -7.81 -1.78
C ASP A 361 20.66 -8.48 -0.68
N GLY A 362 20.31 -7.69 0.33
CA GLY A 362 19.45 -8.12 1.42
C GLY A 362 18.09 -8.64 0.95
N ASP A 363 17.67 -8.33 -0.29
CA ASP A 363 16.48 -8.92 -0.91
C ASP A 363 16.71 -10.34 -1.44
N THR A 364 17.93 -10.67 -1.90
CA THR A 364 18.28 -12.06 -2.25
C THR A 364 18.55 -12.96 -1.03
N ILE A 365 18.71 -12.38 0.17
CA ILE A 365 18.77 -13.15 1.43
C ILE A 365 17.39 -13.78 1.76
N GLY A 366 16.30 -13.34 1.12
CA GLY A 366 14.95 -13.85 1.39
C GLY A 366 14.29 -14.66 0.27
N HIS A 367 14.66 -14.43 -0.99
CA HIS A 367 14.08 -15.21 -2.09
C HIS A 367 14.68 -16.60 -2.13
N ARG A 368 13.90 -17.58 -1.65
CA ARG A 368 14.28 -18.98 -1.75
C ARG A 368 14.44 -19.34 -3.22
N CYS A 369 15.68 -19.46 -3.67
CA CYS A 369 16.00 -20.10 -4.92
C CYS A 369 16.06 -21.61 -4.72
N CYS A 370 16.06 -22.35 -5.83
CA CYS A 370 16.47 -23.73 -5.77
C CYS A 370 17.88 -23.82 -5.18
N LYS A 371 18.08 -24.74 -4.22
CA LYS A 371 19.39 -25.00 -3.60
C LYS A 371 20.45 -25.46 -4.60
N HIS A 372 20.06 -25.89 -5.80
CA HIS A 372 20.99 -26.13 -6.89
C HIS A 372 21.44 -24.80 -7.49
N MET A 373 22.72 -24.43 -7.30
CA MET A 373 23.24 -23.08 -7.55
C MET A 373 23.02 -22.53 -8.97
N THR A 374 22.86 -23.39 -9.97
CA THR A 374 22.70 -22.98 -11.38
C THR A 374 21.24 -22.93 -11.83
N ALA A 375 20.30 -23.36 -10.99
CA ALA A 375 18.90 -23.45 -11.36
C ALA A 375 18.21 -22.07 -11.36
N LYS A 376 17.69 -21.68 -12.52
CA LYS A 376 16.92 -20.43 -12.71
C LYS A 376 15.40 -20.63 -12.60
N ILE A 377 14.96 -21.85 -12.33
CA ILE A 377 13.55 -22.20 -12.28
C ILE A 377 13.00 -21.82 -10.90
N PRO A 378 11.90 -21.05 -10.84
CA PRO A 378 11.30 -20.68 -9.56
C PRO A 378 10.81 -21.93 -8.81
N LEU A 379 10.83 -21.86 -7.48
CA LEU A 379 10.22 -22.90 -6.65
C LEU A 379 8.70 -22.90 -6.85
N ALA A 380 8.06 -24.07 -6.79
CA ALA A 380 6.60 -24.13 -6.87
C ALA A 380 5.93 -23.51 -5.62
N SER A 381 6.64 -23.46 -4.50
CA SER A 381 6.23 -22.75 -3.29
C SER A 381 7.42 -22.30 -2.46
N ASN A 382 7.20 -21.34 -1.56
CA ASN A 382 8.21 -20.90 -0.57
C ASN A 382 8.58 -22.00 0.45
N ARG A 383 7.86 -23.13 0.48
CA ARG A 383 8.18 -24.27 1.35
C ARG A 383 9.21 -25.21 0.71
N GLN A 384 9.31 -25.19 -0.63
CA GLN A 384 10.26 -26.06 -1.32
C GLN A 384 11.68 -25.51 -1.23
N HIS A 385 12.67 -26.41 -1.28
CA HIS A 385 14.08 -26.04 -1.37
C HIS A 385 14.66 -26.27 -2.76
N PHE A 386 13.97 -27.04 -3.58
CA PHE A 386 14.39 -27.40 -4.93
C PHE A 386 13.27 -27.09 -5.90
N CYS A 387 13.62 -26.62 -7.10
CA CYS A 387 12.66 -26.44 -8.18
C CYS A 387 12.14 -27.80 -8.68
N PRO A 388 11.07 -27.85 -9.49
CA PRO A 388 10.51 -29.10 -10.03
C PRO A 388 11.58 -30.04 -10.62
N ASP A 389 12.54 -29.50 -11.38
CA ASP A 389 13.60 -30.28 -12.04
C ASP A 389 14.60 -30.92 -11.04
N HIS A 390 14.77 -30.32 -9.86
CA HIS A 390 15.71 -30.76 -8.84
C HIS A 390 15.02 -31.41 -7.63
N GLN A 391 13.73 -31.75 -7.71
CA GLN A 391 13.04 -32.42 -6.60
C GLN A 391 13.70 -33.75 -6.19
N HIS A 392 14.31 -34.45 -7.14
CA HIS A 392 15.06 -35.68 -6.88
C HIS A 392 16.25 -35.48 -5.91
N VAL A 393 16.82 -34.27 -5.83
CA VAL A 393 17.91 -33.95 -4.89
C VAL A 393 17.41 -33.95 -3.45
N LYS A 394 16.12 -33.67 -3.20
CA LYS A 394 15.50 -33.79 -1.87
C LYS A 394 15.55 -35.23 -1.34
N LEU A 395 15.64 -36.22 -2.23
CA LEU A 395 15.72 -37.64 -1.86
C LEU A 395 17.14 -38.08 -1.48
N LYS A 396 18.14 -37.20 -1.56
CA LYS A 396 19.54 -37.50 -1.22
C LYS A 396 19.91 -36.96 0.16
N CYS A 397 20.78 -37.68 0.86
CA CYS A 397 21.25 -37.30 2.19
C CYS A 397 21.87 -35.90 2.21
N ALA A 398 21.41 -35.03 3.12
CA ALA A 398 21.88 -33.64 3.25
C ALA A 398 23.31 -33.47 3.79
N VAL A 399 24.09 -34.54 3.93
CA VAL A 399 25.49 -34.49 4.36
C VAL A 399 26.36 -34.47 3.13
N THR A 400 27.30 -33.52 3.08
CA THR A 400 28.22 -33.35 1.95
C THR A 400 28.92 -34.68 1.63
N ASP A 401 29.01 -34.99 0.33
CA ASP A 401 29.58 -36.23 -0.23
C ASP A 401 28.79 -37.54 0.01
N CYS A 402 27.64 -37.47 0.68
CA CYS A 402 26.77 -38.64 0.86
C CYS A 402 25.78 -38.80 -0.30
N ARG A 403 25.86 -39.91 -1.05
CA ARG A 403 24.97 -40.18 -2.20
C ARG A 403 23.79 -41.10 -1.90
N THR A 404 23.68 -41.58 -0.67
CA THR A 404 22.59 -42.46 -0.26
C THR A 404 21.29 -41.68 -0.14
N ASP A 405 20.18 -42.40 -0.29
CA ASP A 405 18.86 -41.79 -0.19
C ASP A 405 18.55 -41.43 1.28
N VAL A 406 17.74 -40.39 1.44
CA VAL A 406 17.19 -40.02 2.76
C VAL A 406 16.34 -41.16 3.29
N ALA A 407 16.40 -41.37 4.60
CA ALA A 407 15.46 -42.28 5.24
C ALA A 407 14.19 -41.54 5.66
N ASP A 408 13.09 -42.30 5.72
CA ASP A 408 11.75 -41.76 5.88
C ASP A 408 11.61 -40.86 7.10
N GLY A 409 10.94 -39.71 6.94
CA GLY A 409 10.79 -38.69 7.98
C GLY A 409 12.04 -37.84 8.30
N HIS A 410 13.12 -37.93 7.52
CA HIS A 410 14.35 -37.20 7.82
C HIS A 410 15.09 -36.65 6.58
N ARG A 411 16.04 -35.72 6.81
CA ARG A 411 16.88 -35.12 5.76
C ARG A 411 18.21 -35.84 5.55
N THR A 412 18.60 -36.75 6.43
CA THR A 412 19.78 -37.61 6.24
C THR A 412 19.41 -39.08 5.94
N CYS A 413 20.38 -39.88 5.54
CA CYS A 413 20.24 -41.33 5.41
C CYS A 413 20.26 -42.04 6.78
N ASN A 414 20.17 -43.37 6.79
CA ASN A 414 20.22 -44.22 8.01
C ASN A 414 21.60 -44.29 8.71
N ASN A 415 22.61 -43.54 8.24
CA ASN A 415 23.88 -43.46 8.93
C ASN A 415 23.72 -42.71 10.27
N LEU A 416 24.08 -43.37 11.39
CA LEU A 416 23.94 -42.83 12.74
C LEU A 416 24.68 -41.51 12.93
N ASP A 417 25.84 -41.33 12.31
CA ASP A 417 26.62 -40.08 12.40
C ASP A 417 25.87 -38.92 11.72
N HIS A 418 25.25 -39.20 10.57
CA HIS A 418 24.50 -38.18 9.82
C HIS A 418 23.22 -37.81 10.56
N ARG A 419 22.55 -38.79 11.17
CA ARG A 419 21.41 -38.58 12.07
C ARG A 419 21.77 -37.73 13.27
N ALA A 420 22.90 -38.02 13.92
CA ALA A 420 23.36 -37.24 15.06
C ALA A 420 23.63 -35.78 14.68
N LEU A 421 24.22 -35.54 13.50
CA LEU A 421 24.40 -34.19 12.98
C LEU A 421 23.05 -33.47 12.76
N GLU A 422 22.05 -34.17 12.22
CA GLU A 422 20.72 -33.61 11.94
C GLU A 422 20.03 -33.20 13.24
N THR A 423 20.01 -34.10 14.22
CA THR A 423 19.47 -33.85 15.56
C THR A 423 20.17 -32.67 16.24
N ALA A 424 21.51 -32.59 16.15
CA ALA A 424 22.27 -31.49 16.72
C ALA A 424 21.97 -30.15 16.03
N TYR A 425 21.76 -30.15 14.71
CA TYR A 425 21.38 -28.97 13.94
C TYR A 425 20.02 -28.41 14.39
N PHE A 426 18.99 -29.26 14.47
CA PHE A 426 17.65 -28.85 14.90
C PHE A 426 17.61 -28.42 16.38
N THR A 427 18.42 -29.04 17.23
CA THR A 427 18.56 -28.63 18.63
C THR A 427 19.05 -27.17 18.78
N ARG A 428 19.88 -26.69 17.85
CA ARG A 428 20.39 -25.31 17.81
C ARG A 428 19.33 -24.29 17.35
N GLY A 429 18.36 -24.72 16.54
CA GLY A 429 17.21 -23.92 16.10
C GLY A 429 16.31 -23.45 17.26
N LYS A 430 16.33 -24.16 18.39
CA LYS A 430 15.57 -23.82 19.60
C LYS A 430 16.05 -22.54 20.32
N SER A 431 17.15 -21.94 19.89
CA SER A 431 17.71 -20.73 20.53
C SER A 431 16.74 -19.52 20.52
N LEU A 432 15.95 -19.36 19.45
CA LEU A 432 14.97 -18.27 19.36
C LEU A 432 13.75 -18.50 20.26
N TYR A 433 13.28 -19.75 20.36
CA TYR A 433 12.24 -20.15 21.32
C TYR A 433 12.72 -20.01 22.77
N LYS A 434 13.98 -20.38 23.05
CA LYS A 434 14.63 -20.14 24.35
C LYS A 434 14.69 -18.65 24.67
N LEU A 435 15.05 -17.79 23.70
CA LEU A 435 15.05 -16.34 23.88
C LEU A 435 13.64 -15.79 24.16
N ARG A 436 12.61 -16.22 23.42
CA ARG A 436 11.22 -15.83 23.69
C ARG A 436 10.74 -16.25 25.07
N SER A 437 11.04 -17.48 25.46
CA SER A 437 10.71 -17.99 26.80
C SER A 437 11.38 -17.15 27.89
N ARG A 438 12.65 -16.76 27.68
CA ARG A 438 13.38 -15.85 28.58
C ARG A 438 12.76 -14.45 28.63
N LEU A 439 12.42 -13.85 27.48
CA LEU A 439 11.80 -12.52 27.41
C LEU A 439 10.40 -12.52 28.06
N LYS A 440 9.59 -13.56 27.83
CA LYS A 440 8.28 -13.74 28.47
C LYS A 440 8.43 -13.87 29.99
N LYS A 441 9.40 -14.66 30.47
CA LYS A 441 9.73 -14.76 31.90
C LYS A 441 10.21 -13.44 32.50
N ALA A 442 10.90 -12.60 31.73
CA ALA A 442 11.34 -11.28 32.15
C ALA A 442 10.23 -10.21 32.14
N GLY A 443 8.98 -10.58 31.82
CA GLY A 443 7.86 -9.64 31.73
C GLY A 443 7.95 -8.68 30.53
N VAL A 444 8.87 -8.93 29.59
CA VAL A 444 8.98 -8.13 28.37
C VAL A 444 7.88 -8.56 27.42
N ALA A 445 6.89 -7.68 27.21
CA ALA A 445 5.83 -7.89 26.24
C ALA A 445 6.42 -7.85 24.82
N VAL A 446 6.70 -9.03 24.25
CA VAL A 446 6.98 -9.16 22.82
C VAL A 446 5.64 -9.16 22.11
N PRO A 447 5.37 -8.25 21.14
CA PRO A 447 4.14 -8.27 20.37
C PRO A 447 3.95 -9.64 19.72
N ALA A 448 2.84 -10.32 20.05
CA ALA A 448 2.57 -11.72 19.69
C ALA A 448 2.79 -12.01 18.19
N GLN A 449 2.49 -11.03 17.33
CA GLN A 449 2.51 -11.21 15.88
C GLN A 449 3.89 -10.98 15.21
N SER A 450 4.96 -10.67 15.95
CA SER A 450 6.29 -10.43 15.33
C SER A 450 6.84 -11.65 14.55
N VAL A 451 6.21 -12.81 14.70
CA VAL A 451 6.20 -13.94 13.77
C VAL A 451 4.74 -14.37 13.62
N PRO A 452 4.28 -14.78 12.42
CA PRO A 452 2.88 -15.09 12.19
C PRO A 452 2.40 -16.18 13.17
N ASP A 453 1.23 -15.95 13.80
CA ASP A 453 0.58 -16.91 14.68
C ASP A 453 0.12 -18.12 13.84
N SER A 454 0.59 -19.28 14.28
CA SER A 454 0.46 -20.59 13.66
C SER A 454 -0.91 -21.22 13.88
N GLU A 455 -1.94 -20.60 13.29
CA GLU A 455 -3.18 -21.34 12.94
C GLU A 455 -3.52 -21.24 11.45
N ASP A 456 -3.05 -20.19 10.75
CA ASP A 456 -3.02 -20.12 9.27
C ASP A 456 -1.61 -19.83 8.71
N SER A 457 -0.59 -19.78 9.58
CA SER A 457 0.79 -19.55 9.18
C SER A 457 1.48 -20.85 8.85
N TYR A 458 1.79 -21.05 7.57
CA TYR A 458 2.85 -21.93 7.08
C TYR A 458 3.01 -23.24 7.87
N ASP A 459 2.24 -24.29 7.55
CA ASP A 459 2.68 -25.67 7.77
C ASP A 459 4.02 -25.86 7.04
N ASP A 460 5.11 -25.54 7.71
CA ASP A 460 6.36 -26.23 7.46
C ASP A 460 6.01 -27.71 7.63
N ASP A 461 6.22 -28.54 6.60
CA ASP A 461 6.40 -29.99 6.76
C ASP A 461 7.73 -30.26 7.52
N ASP A 462 7.98 -29.48 8.58
CA ASP A 462 8.75 -29.90 9.72
C ASP A 462 7.68 -30.41 10.71
N ASP A 463 7.37 -31.70 10.63
CA ASP A 463 6.84 -32.45 11.77
C ASP A 463 7.90 -32.39 12.89
N GLU A 464 8.07 -31.23 13.53
CA GLU A 464 8.68 -31.16 14.85
C GLU A 464 7.69 -31.83 15.79
N VAL A 465 7.90 -33.13 16.03
CA VAL A 465 7.30 -33.85 17.15
C VAL A 465 7.59 -33.04 18.40
N ILE A 466 6.59 -32.31 18.89
CA ILE A 466 6.60 -31.69 20.21
C ILE A 466 6.56 -32.85 21.20
N ILE A 467 7.74 -33.40 21.51
CA ILE A 467 7.87 -34.26 22.69
C ILE A 467 7.70 -33.31 23.87
N GLU A 468 6.55 -33.37 24.54
CA GLU A 468 6.37 -32.84 25.88
C GLU A 468 7.34 -33.59 26.79
N SER A 469 8.60 -33.13 26.82
CA SER A 469 9.58 -33.62 27.75
C SER A 469 9.11 -33.24 29.15
N GLY A 470 8.80 -34.26 29.95
CA GLY A 470 8.51 -34.16 31.37
C GLY A 470 9.56 -33.36 32.13
N ARG A 471 9.21 -33.01 33.38
CA ARG A 471 9.79 -32.02 34.31
C ARG A 471 11.30 -32.05 34.61
N ASP A 472 12.13 -32.74 33.85
CA ASP A 472 13.57 -32.78 34.07
C ASP A 472 14.25 -31.67 33.25
N GLY A 473 14.92 -30.77 33.97
CA GLY A 473 15.61 -29.61 33.40
C GLY A 473 16.67 -30.04 32.35
N PRO A 474 17.00 -29.16 31.39
CA PRO A 474 17.94 -29.49 30.34
C PRO A 474 19.33 -29.74 30.93
N VAL A 475 19.86 -30.94 30.71
CA VAL A 475 21.26 -31.29 30.96
C VAL A 475 22.13 -30.41 30.06
N GLU A 476 23.04 -29.65 30.65
CA GLU A 476 24.10 -28.96 29.91
C GLU A 476 25.02 -30.02 29.30
N VAL A 477 24.92 -30.21 27.98
CA VAL A 477 25.84 -31.07 27.24
C VAL A 477 27.11 -30.26 26.98
N ASP A 478 28.18 -30.62 27.69
CA ASP A 478 29.51 -30.09 27.46
C ASP A 478 29.97 -30.45 26.05
N CYS A 479 30.60 -29.49 25.36
CA CYS A 479 31.05 -29.66 24.00
C CYS A 479 32.33 -30.49 23.98
N ASP A 480 32.20 -31.81 23.85
CA ASP A 480 33.33 -32.70 23.57
C ASP A 480 34.06 -32.21 22.30
N GLY A 481 35.38 -32.05 22.42
CA GLY A 481 36.22 -31.34 21.44
C GLY A 481 36.11 -31.84 19.99
N LYS A 482 36.73 -31.06 19.09
CA LYS A 482 36.73 -31.29 17.63
C LYS A 482 37.21 -32.72 17.29
N PRO A 483 36.42 -33.54 16.56
CA PRO A 483 36.84 -34.90 16.21
C PRO A 483 38.06 -34.90 15.27
N GLU A 484 38.94 -35.91 15.42
CA GLU A 484 40.19 -36.04 14.64
C GLU A 484 39.96 -36.17 13.13
N GLY A 485 38.79 -36.67 12.70
CA GLY A 485 38.41 -36.81 11.29
C GLY A 485 38.00 -35.51 10.57
N GLY A 486 38.09 -34.35 11.23
CA GLY A 486 37.63 -33.07 10.70
C GLY A 486 36.11 -32.90 10.80
N ASN A 487 35.64 -31.64 10.86
CA ASN A 487 34.22 -31.34 11.03
C ASN A 487 33.45 -31.71 9.76
N ARG A 488 32.80 -32.88 9.76
CA ARG A 488 31.69 -33.15 8.83
C ARG A 488 30.58 -32.17 9.15
N LYS A 489 30.16 -31.42 8.14
CA LYS A 489 29.05 -30.50 8.25
C LYS A 489 27.87 -31.15 7.53
N ILE A 490 26.68 -31.08 8.11
CA ILE A 490 25.49 -31.04 7.26
C ILE A 490 25.74 -29.93 6.28
N GLU A 491 25.39 -30.16 5.02
CA GLU A 491 25.47 -29.16 3.98
C GLU A 491 24.49 -28.02 4.32
N LYS A 492 24.90 -27.16 5.25
CA LYS A 492 24.55 -25.75 5.24
C LYS A 492 25.27 -25.24 4.02
N THR A 493 24.53 -24.90 2.97
CA THR A 493 25.14 -24.36 1.77
C THR A 493 26.13 -23.26 2.17
N LEU A 494 27.32 -23.35 1.58
CA LEU A 494 28.43 -22.41 1.70
C LEU A 494 27.93 -20.96 1.67
N GLU A 495 28.10 -20.22 2.77
CA GLU A 495 28.32 -18.78 2.66
C GLU A 495 29.68 -18.59 1.98
N ASN A 496 29.63 -18.06 0.76
CA ASN A 496 30.72 -17.42 0.01
C ASN A 496 32.08 -18.13 0.02
N LYS A 497 32.25 -19.14 -0.85
CA LYS A 497 33.54 -19.39 -1.49
C LYS A 497 33.46 -18.98 -2.95
N ALA A 498 33.99 -17.78 -3.25
CA ALA A 498 34.30 -17.38 -4.61
C ALA A 498 35.55 -18.15 -5.04
N GLU A 499 35.35 -19.29 -5.71
CA GLU A 499 36.41 -19.91 -6.49
C GLU A 499 36.37 -19.32 -7.91
N THR A 500 37.50 -18.71 -8.25
CA THR A 500 37.96 -18.22 -9.56
C THR A 500 37.28 -18.89 -10.74
N MET A 501 36.37 -18.17 -11.40
CA MET A 501 36.01 -18.44 -12.80
C MET A 501 36.97 -17.70 -13.72
N ASP A 502 37.66 -18.48 -14.54
CA ASP A 502 38.60 -18.05 -15.55
C ASP A 502 37.99 -17.03 -16.52
N ALA A 503 38.74 -15.94 -16.70
CA ALA A 503 38.47 -14.88 -17.64
C ALA A 503 38.62 -15.38 -19.08
N VAL A 504 37.50 -15.54 -19.78
CA VAL A 504 37.49 -15.52 -21.25
C VAL A 504 37.65 -14.06 -21.70
N CYS A 505 38.91 -13.68 -21.94
CA CYS A 505 39.30 -12.41 -22.54
C CYS A 505 38.77 -12.29 -23.97
N PHE A 506 37.84 -11.35 -24.23
CA PHE A 506 37.69 -10.78 -25.56
C PHE A 506 38.56 -9.53 -25.68
N GLY A 507 39.68 -9.69 -26.39
CA GLY A 507 40.57 -8.59 -26.73
C GLY A 507 39.95 -7.64 -27.75
N ARG A 508 40.04 -6.33 -27.48
CA ARG A 508 39.94 -5.29 -28.50
C ARG A 508 41.20 -4.42 -28.45
N ARG A 509 42.00 -4.52 -29.52
CA ARG A 509 43.08 -3.61 -29.85
C ARG A 509 42.54 -2.18 -29.96
N ARG A 510 43.13 -1.23 -29.22
CA ARG A 510 43.11 0.18 -29.58
C ARG A 510 44.24 0.41 -30.59
N GLY A 511 43.88 0.80 -31.81
CA GLY A 511 44.79 1.52 -32.70
C GLY A 511 44.77 2.99 -32.30
N TYR A 512 45.96 3.55 -32.06
CA TYR A 512 46.18 4.99 -32.07
C TYR A 512 46.14 5.48 -33.52
N GLY A 513 45.45 6.58 -33.75
CA GLY A 513 45.26 7.26 -35.03
C GLY A 513 44.24 8.36 -34.85
#